data_AF-A0A497R130-F1
#
_entry.id   AF-A0A497R130-F1
#
_cell.length_a   1.000
_cell.length_b   1.000
_cell.length_c   1.000
_cell.angle_alpha   90.00
_cell.angle_beta   90.00
_cell.angle_gamma   90.00
#
_symmetry.space_group_name_H-M   'P 1'
#
loop_
_entity.id
_entity.type
_entity.pdbx_description
1 polymer ?
#
loop_
_entity_poly.entity_id
_entity_poly.type
_entity_poly.pdbx_seq_one_letter_code
_entity_poly.pdbx_strand_id
1 'polypeptide(L)'
;MTDHVGFALFVYTRDTEYLIERLQDNPFGIKITSLAFDSLMQDPERSLEGVDHLVVSGTLNVIKEVLGFAMKYNFSVGLIPMNTQKDLAISESLNYQKAWKVVLLLGLADIHIARNLTGI
;
A
#
# COMPACT_ATOMS: atom_id res chain seq x y z
N MET A 1 -3.38 22.40 1.99
CA MET A 1 -4.23 21.70 2.97
C MET A 1 -3.85 20.23 2.91
N THR A 2 -3.37 19.67 4.02
CA THR A 2 -2.92 18.28 4.11
C THR A 2 -4.14 17.40 4.30
N ASP A 3 -4.73 16.88 3.20
CA ASP A 3 -5.78 15.87 3.33
C ASP A 3 -5.12 14.58 3.82
N HIS A 4 -5.20 14.38 5.13
CA HIS A 4 -4.83 13.14 5.77
C HIS A 4 -5.84 12.07 5.36
N VAL A 5 -5.34 10.93 4.92
CA VAL A 5 -6.17 9.76 4.59
C VAL A 5 -6.78 9.26 5.89
N GLY A 6 -8.09 9.46 6.10
CA GLY A 6 -8.78 8.97 7.30
C GLY A 6 -9.09 7.47 7.25
N PHE A 7 -9.07 6.89 6.05
CA PHE A 7 -9.46 5.51 5.78
C PHE A 7 -8.65 4.90 4.63
N ALA A 8 -8.24 3.64 4.77
CA ALA A 8 -7.59 2.89 3.69
C ALA A 8 -8.08 1.44 3.62
N LEU A 9 -8.20 0.91 2.39
CA LEU A 9 -8.46 -0.51 2.15
C LEU A 9 -7.14 -1.27 1.99
N PHE A 10 -6.83 -2.19 2.89
CA PHE A 10 -5.71 -3.10 2.73
C PHE A 10 -6.12 -4.35 1.94
N VAL A 11 -5.56 -4.53 0.76
CA VAL A 11 -5.73 -5.72 -0.07
C VAL A 11 -4.57 -6.67 0.14
N TYR A 12 -4.90 -7.88 0.62
CA TYR A 12 -3.92 -8.89 1.00
C TYR A 12 -4.09 -10.19 0.19
N THR A 13 -3.02 -10.96 0.11
CA THR A 13 -3.04 -12.36 -0.33
C THR A 13 -2.82 -13.26 0.88
N ARG A 14 -2.97 -14.58 0.71
CA ARG A 14 -2.66 -15.54 1.79
C ARG A 14 -1.25 -15.36 2.35
N ASP A 15 -0.30 -15.01 1.47
CA ASP A 15 1.11 -14.81 1.87
C ASP A 15 1.33 -13.55 2.68
N THR A 16 0.38 -12.61 2.69
CA THR A 16 0.49 -11.29 3.34
C THR A 16 -0.60 -11.04 4.38
N GLU A 17 -1.41 -12.05 4.69
CA GLU A 17 -2.47 -12.03 5.70
C GLU A 17 -1.93 -11.71 7.10
N TYR A 18 -0.70 -12.12 7.40
CA TYR A 18 -0.03 -11.82 8.67
C TYR A 18 0.15 -10.32 8.95
N LEU A 19 0.02 -9.45 7.93
CA LEU A 19 0.09 -8.01 8.09
C LEU A 19 -1.21 -7.42 8.65
N ILE A 20 -2.36 -8.09 8.51
CA ILE A 20 -3.68 -7.52 8.81
C ILE A 20 -3.75 -6.93 10.22
N GLU A 21 -3.46 -7.73 11.25
CA GLU A 21 -3.56 -7.30 12.65
C GLU A 21 -2.69 -6.09 12.92
N ARG A 22 -1.46 -6.13 12.41
CA ARG A 22 -0.48 -5.04 12.55
C ARG A 22 -0.94 -3.74 11.88
N LEU A 23 -1.59 -3.82 10.72
CA LEU A 23 -2.08 -2.64 10.00
C LEU A 23 -3.33 -2.07 10.68
N GLN A 24 -4.21 -2.92 11.18
CA GLN A 24 -5.40 -2.49 11.89
C GLN A 24 -5.05 -1.84 13.25
N ASP A 25 -4.03 -2.36 13.94
CA ASP A 25 -3.47 -1.79 15.18
C ASP A 25 -2.41 -0.70 14.90
N ASN A 26 -2.68 0.20 13.95
CA ASN A 26 -1.75 1.29 13.66
C ASN A 26 -1.91 2.46 14.64
N PRO A 27 -0.81 3.09 15.09
CA PRO A 27 -0.87 4.22 16.01
C PRO A 27 -1.24 5.56 15.34
N PHE A 28 -1.46 5.56 14.02
CA PHE A 28 -1.61 6.79 13.23
C PHE A 28 -3.07 7.25 13.09
N GLY A 29 -4.01 6.55 13.73
CA GLY A 29 -5.42 6.92 13.75
C GLY A 29 -6.13 6.76 12.40
N ILE A 30 -5.53 6.01 11.47
CA ILE A 30 -6.16 5.70 10.19
C ILE A 30 -6.97 4.42 10.34
N LYS A 31 -8.22 4.46 9.90
CA LYS A 31 -9.04 3.24 9.85
C LYS A 31 -8.60 2.39 8.65
N ILE A 32 -7.98 1.25 8.92
CA ILE A 32 -7.63 0.27 7.89
C ILE A 32 -8.63 -0.89 7.94
N THR A 33 -9.27 -1.18 6.81
CA THR A 33 -10.08 -2.40 6.63
C THR A 33 -9.38 -3.33 5.68
N SER A 34 -9.52 -4.64 5.87
CA SER A 34 -8.80 -5.63 5.07
C SER A 34 -9.74 -6.40 4.17
N LEU A 35 -9.33 -6.64 2.93
CA LEU A 35 -10.06 -7.43 1.93
C LEU A 35 -9.09 -8.38 1.23
N ALA A 36 -9.44 -9.66 1.14
CA ALA A 36 -8.65 -10.62 0.38
C ALA A 36 -8.69 -10.26 -1.11
N PHE A 37 -7.55 -10.35 -1.79
CA PHE A 37 -7.44 -10.08 -3.22
C PHE A 37 -8.42 -10.95 -4.04
N ASP A 38 -8.57 -12.22 -3.68
CA ASP A 38 -9.53 -13.11 -4.36
C ASP A 38 -10.97 -12.61 -4.23
N SER A 39 -11.34 -12.02 -3.10
CA SER A 39 -12.67 -11.42 -2.89
C SER A 39 -12.84 -10.13 -3.68
N LEU A 40 -11.79 -9.28 -3.73
CA LEU A 40 -11.78 -8.09 -4.58
C LEU A 40 -12.03 -8.45 -6.05
N MET A 41 -11.40 -9.52 -6.55
CA MET A 41 -11.52 -9.94 -7.94
C MET A 41 -12.91 -10.48 -8.31
N GLN A 42 -13.74 -10.90 -7.34
CA GLN A 42 -15.10 -11.37 -7.60
C GLN A 42 -16.04 -10.22 -7.95
N ASP A 43 -15.90 -9.07 -7.29
CA ASP A 43 -16.72 -7.88 -7.55
C ASP A 43 -15.89 -6.60 -7.27
N PRO A 44 -15.01 -6.19 -8.21
CA PRO A 44 -14.13 -5.05 -8.00
C PRO A 44 -14.88 -3.73 -7.88
N GLU A 45 -15.99 -3.56 -8.60
CA GLU A 45 -16.73 -2.31 -8.62
C GLU A 45 -17.38 -2.04 -7.26
N ARG A 46 -18.07 -3.04 -6.70
CA ARG A 46 -18.66 -2.93 -5.37
C ARG A 46 -17.60 -2.82 -4.27
N SER A 47 -16.51 -3.56 -4.39
CA SER A 47 -15.46 -3.58 -3.37
C SER A 47 -14.65 -2.29 -3.29
N LEU A 48 -14.59 -1.54 -4.39
CA LEU A 48 -13.82 -0.29 -4.51
C LEU A 48 -14.69 0.96 -4.44
N GLU A 49 -16.02 0.81 -4.30
CA GLU A 49 -16.93 1.93 -4.13
C GLU A 49 -16.55 2.76 -2.88
N GLY A 50 -16.29 4.06 -3.07
CA GLY A 50 -15.93 4.97 -1.99
C GLY A 50 -14.52 4.79 -1.42
N VAL A 51 -13.66 4.00 -2.09
CA VAL A 51 -12.25 3.83 -1.68
C VAL A 51 -11.40 4.96 -2.26
N ASP A 52 -10.86 5.82 -1.40
CA ASP A 52 -9.93 6.89 -1.80
C ASP A 52 -8.45 6.46 -1.77
N HIS A 53 -8.13 5.49 -0.91
CA HIS A 53 -6.79 4.96 -0.73
C HIS A 53 -6.79 3.44 -0.50
N LEU A 54 -5.90 2.74 -1.20
CA LEU A 54 -5.78 1.28 -1.12
C LEU A 54 -4.32 0.90 -0.88
N VAL A 55 -4.05 0.10 0.14
CA VAL A 55 -2.71 -0.45 0.43
C VAL A 55 -2.67 -1.90 -0.04
N VAL A 56 -1.66 -2.31 -0.79
CA VAL A 56 -1.54 -3.70 -1.28
C VAL A 56 -0.20 -4.30 -0.91
N SER A 57 -0.23 -5.57 -0.51
CA SER A 57 0.96 -6.42 -0.37
C SER A 57 0.75 -7.73 -1.10
N GLY A 58 1.62 -8.04 -2.05
CA GLY A 58 1.50 -9.26 -2.84
C GLY A 58 2.53 -9.35 -3.97
N THR A 59 2.36 -10.34 -4.84
CA THR A 59 3.23 -10.53 -6.00
C THR A 59 3.13 -9.35 -6.98
N LEU A 60 4.10 -9.23 -7.89
CA LEU A 60 4.08 -8.18 -8.92
C LEU A 60 2.79 -8.22 -9.77
N ASN A 61 2.22 -9.40 -9.98
CA ASN A 61 0.96 -9.55 -10.71
C ASN A 61 -0.19 -8.89 -9.95
N VAL A 62 -0.31 -9.17 -8.65
CA VAL A 62 -1.31 -8.55 -7.77
C VAL A 62 -1.16 -7.04 -7.74
N ILE A 63 0.07 -6.54 -7.62
CA ILE A 63 0.35 -5.09 -7.61
C ILE A 63 -0.10 -4.44 -8.94
N LYS A 64 0.20 -5.06 -10.08
CA LYS A 64 -0.21 -4.54 -11.39
C LYS A 64 -1.73 -4.46 -11.56
N GLU A 65 -2.46 -5.49 -11.11
CA GLU A 65 -3.92 -5.48 -11.13
C GLU A 65 -4.49 -4.33 -10.29
N VAL A 66 -3.98 -4.16 -9.07
CA VAL A 66 -4.40 -3.07 -8.17
C VAL A 66 -4.10 -1.69 -8.77
N LEU A 67 -2.93 -1.51 -9.40
CA LEU A 67 -2.61 -0.26 -10.10
C LEU A 67 -3.55 -0.02 -11.29
N GLY A 68 -3.97 -1.07 -12.00
CA GLY A 68 -4.99 -0.99 -13.04
C GLY A 68 -6.33 -0.48 -12.50
N PHE A 69 -6.77 -0.99 -11.34
CA PHE A 69 -7.96 -0.49 -10.66
C PHE A 69 -7.81 0.96 -10.20
N ALA A 70 -6.65 1.36 -9.71
CA ALA A 70 -6.40 2.73 -9.29
C ALA A 70 -6.56 3.73 -10.43
N MET A 71 -6.08 3.38 -11.62
CA MET A 71 -6.28 4.17 -12.83
C MET A 71 -7.75 4.22 -13.26
N LYS A 72 -8.48 3.11 -13.11
CA LYS A 72 -9.88 2.98 -13.53
C LYS A 72 -10.85 3.72 -12.60
N TYR A 73 -10.65 3.60 -11.29
CA TYR A 73 -11.56 4.10 -10.26
C TYR A 73 -11.04 5.37 -9.55
N ASN A 74 -9.88 5.88 -9.98
CA ASN A 74 -9.29 7.14 -9.53
C ASN A 74 -9.03 7.21 -8.01
N PHE A 75 -8.34 6.21 -7.47
CA PHE A 75 -7.87 6.19 -6.09
C PHE A 75 -6.35 6.12 -6.00
N SER A 76 -5.80 6.38 -4.81
CA SER A 76 -4.36 6.32 -4.56
C SER A 76 -3.93 4.96 -4.01
N VAL A 77 -2.72 4.50 -4.35
CA VAL A 77 -2.23 3.17 -3.95
C VAL A 77 -0.98 3.25 -3.11
N GLY A 78 -0.95 2.52 -1.99
CA GLY A 78 0.24 2.19 -1.21
C GLY A 78 0.70 0.76 -1.37
N LEU A 79 2.02 0.56 -1.31
CA LEU A 79 2.65 -0.73 -1.50
C LEU A 79 3.34 -1.13 -0.20
N ILE A 80 3.15 -2.38 0.21
CA ILE A 80 3.97 -3.02 1.24
C ILE A 80 4.73 -4.14 0.55
N PRO A 81 6.05 -4.00 0.34
CA PRO A 81 6.82 -5.01 -0.36
C PRO A 81 6.85 -6.32 0.44
N MET A 82 6.79 -7.44 -0.27
CA MET A 82 7.07 -8.74 0.35
C MET A 82 8.58 -8.89 0.59
N ASN A 83 8.97 -9.69 1.59
CA ASN A 83 10.38 -9.99 1.90
C ASN A 83 11.16 -10.60 0.70
N THR A 84 10.44 -11.18 -0.26
CA THR A 84 10.97 -11.77 -1.49
C THR A 84 11.22 -10.74 -2.61
N GLN A 85 10.71 -9.51 -2.48
CA GLN A 85 10.76 -8.46 -3.49
C GLN A 85 11.84 -7.40 -3.16
N LYS A 86 13.09 -7.83 -2.98
CA LYS A 86 14.22 -6.95 -2.61
C LYS A 86 14.43 -5.78 -3.58
N ASP A 87 14.13 -5.95 -4.86
CA ASP A 87 14.32 -4.92 -5.89
C ASP A 87 13.17 -3.89 -5.93
N LEU A 88 11.96 -4.25 -5.49
CA LEU A 88 10.87 -3.26 -5.38
C LEU A 88 11.16 -2.24 -4.29
N ALA A 89 11.81 -2.65 -3.20
CA ALA A 89 12.29 -1.75 -2.15
C ALA A 89 13.30 -0.71 -2.67
N ILE A 90 13.95 -0.95 -3.82
CA ILE A 90 14.93 -0.04 -4.44
C ILE A 90 14.25 0.91 -5.44
N SER A 91 13.15 0.48 -6.09
CA SER A 91 12.43 1.24 -7.12
C SER A 91 11.44 2.30 -6.60
N GLU A 92 11.21 2.39 -5.29
CA GLU A 92 10.36 3.42 -4.65
C GLU A 92 10.91 4.85 -4.81
N SER A 93 12.05 5.02 -5.48
CA SER A 93 12.70 6.29 -5.83
C SER A 93 12.32 6.86 -7.21
N LEU A 94 11.51 6.18 -8.04
CA LEU A 94 11.21 6.60 -9.41
C LEU A 94 9.74 7.04 -9.60
N ASN A 95 9.43 8.28 -9.20
CA ASN A 95 8.91 9.37 -10.05
C ASN A 95 8.28 10.47 -9.16
N TYR A 96 9.13 11.45 -8.86
CA TYR A 96 8.89 12.61 -8.03
C TYR A 96 7.87 13.56 -8.69
N GLN A 97 6.69 13.74 -8.05
CA GLN A 97 5.94 15.00 -7.88
C GLN A 97 4.46 14.78 -7.51
N LYS A 98 3.92 13.56 -7.62
CA LYS A 98 2.56 13.21 -7.12
C LYS A 98 2.50 12.07 -6.08
N ALA A 99 3.60 11.35 -5.86
CA ALA A 99 3.65 10.12 -5.05
C ALA A 99 3.92 10.31 -3.54
N TRP A 100 4.04 11.56 -3.05
CA TRP A 100 4.50 11.82 -1.68
C TRP A 100 3.47 11.56 -0.56
N LYS A 101 2.21 11.17 -0.88
CA LYS A 101 1.20 10.88 0.16
C LYS A 101 1.24 9.46 0.73
N VAL A 102 2.09 8.56 0.21
CA VAL A 102 1.89 7.12 0.39
C VAL A 102 3.00 6.41 1.18
N VAL A 103 4.22 6.95 1.24
CA VAL A 103 5.38 6.23 1.83
C VAL A 103 5.50 6.36 3.36
N LEU A 104 4.54 6.98 4.06
CA LEU A 104 4.75 7.39 5.46
C LEU A 104 3.86 6.75 6.52
N LEU A 105 3.01 5.76 6.19
CA LEU A 105 2.01 5.29 7.15
C LEU A 105 2.28 3.97 7.85
N LEU A 106 3.30 3.23 7.46
CA LEU A 106 3.62 1.96 8.12
C LEU A 106 5.14 1.87 8.28
N GLY A 107 5.63 2.50 9.34
CA GLY A 107 7.03 2.48 9.77
C GLY A 107 7.56 1.06 9.92
N LEU A 108 8.07 0.53 8.81
CA LEU A 108 8.65 -0.80 8.72
C LEU A 108 9.64 -0.86 7.56
N ALA A 109 10.48 0.15 7.45
CA ALA A 109 11.80 0.01 6.86
C ALA A 109 12.77 0.57 7.88
N ASP A 110 13.65 -0.29 8.37
CA ASP A 110 14.78 0.06 9.22
C ASP A 110 15.38 1.41 8.83
N ILE A 111 15.34 2.35 9.78
CA ILE A 111 16.05 3.63 9.77
C ILE A 111 17.57 3.48 9.51
N HIS A 112 18.09 2.25 9.46
CA HIS A 112 19.50 1.97 9.15
C HIS A 112 19.87 2.04 7.66
N ILE A 113 18.93 1.89 6.71
CA ILE A 113 19.28 1.92 5.27
C ILE A 113 19.27 3.36 4.71
N ALA A 114 18.48 4.26 5.29
CA ALA A 114 18.36 5.64 4.81
C ALA A 114 19.58 6.54 5.11
N ARG A 115 20.43 6.19 6.09
CA ARG A 115 21.65 6.96 6.39
C ARG A 115 22.79 6.77 5.39
N ASN A 116 22.86 5.60 4.75
CA ASN A 116 24.02 5.26 3.92
C ASN A 116 23.91 5.73 2.46
N LEU A 117 22.77 6.32 2.07
CA LEU A 117 22.52 6.79 0.70
C LEU A 117 22.47 8.32 0.56
N THR A 118 22.52 9.06 1.67
CA THR A 118 22.50 10.54 1.64
C THR A 118 23.78 11.20 2.14
N GLY A 119 24.77 10.45 2.65
CA GLY A 119 26.03 11.05 3.10
C GLY A 119 25.83 12.17 4.13
N ILE A 120 24.94 11.94 5.11
CA ILE A 120 24.80 12.74 6.35
C ILE A 120 24.77 11.79 7.55
#